data_AF-A0A812MXU8-F1
#
_entry.id   AF-A0A812MXU8-F1
#
_cell.length_a   1.000
_cell.length_b   1.000
_cell.length_c   1.000
_cell.angle_alpha   90.00
_cell.angle_beta   90.00
_cell.angle_gamma   90.00
#
_symmetry.space_group_name_H-M   'P 1'
#
loop_
_entity.id
_entity.type
_entity.pdbx_description
1 polymer ?
#
loop_
_entity_poly.entity_id
_entity_poly.type
_entity_poly.pdbx_seq_one_letter_code
_entity_poly.pdbx_strand_id
1 'polypeptide(L)'
;MCAEDTRRTTLNSTGSKKKRKSKKNRNTNCQNEAVAYILRESSDGRIKKRSRFSICSEKVAYYLDHIAGALVLLNSVLLMLQLEIEGRQLAWELGVHPTRQNFDSLLPIFQVMDSVFVFIFLAELLIRIFLEKWKFVKDIANYLDFILVAGGLVDLSLTMAPSAAPGDQDMVTLRFVSALKAFRAIRMVRSFRFSPGLRMLVKACQCCLPSLCWSMLLLAVFMCMGALILGNLLQDFIRDESKSMDDRLWVWNRYGTTYRALYTLYEITFAGNWPTNVRPILERVSQSFVIFYFLYITIIVFAVIRVISAIFLKDTLDE
;
A
#
# COMPACT_ATOMS: atom_id res chain seq x y z
N MET A 1 -40.78 -42.48 30.52
CA MET A 1 -39.47 -41.83 30.23
C MET A 1 -39.45 -41.38 28.77
N CYS A 2 -40.17 -40.31 28.39
CA CYS A 2 -40.12 -39.68 27.04
C CYS A 2 -41.02 -38.43 26.95
N ALA A 3 -40.90 -37.48 27.88
CA ALA A 3 -41.71 -36.24 27.80
C ALA A 3 -40.99 -34.95 28.25
N GLU A 4 -39.71 -35.01 28.62
CA GLU A 4 -38.99 -33.82 29.14
C GLU A 4 -37.96 -33.21 28.19
N ASP A 5 -37.57 -33.89 27.10
CA ASP A 5 -36.46 -33.43 26.26
C ASP A 5 -36.87 -32.48 25.11
N THR A 6 -38.16 -32.45 24.74
CA THR A 6 -38.66 -31.59 23.65
C THR A 6 -38.90 -30.13 24.07
N ARG A 7 -38.94 -29.84 25.38
CA ARG A 7 -39.12 -28.45 25.88
C ARG A 7 -37.81 -27.65 25.96
N ARG A 8 -36.63 -28.29 26.00
CA ARG A 8 -35.35 -27.57 26.09
C ARG A 8 -34.84 -27.03 24.74
N THR A 9 -35.22 -27.66 23.63
CA THR A 9 -34.78 -27.25 22.29
C THR A 9 -35.57 -26.08 21.69
N THR A 10 -36.81 -25.82 22.13
CA THR A 10 -37.63 -24.70 21.63
C THR A 10 -37.36 -23.37 22.34
N LEU A 11 -36.90 -23.37 23.60
CA LEU A 11 -36.55 -22.17 24.34
C LEU A 11 -35.20 -21.54 23.92
N ASN A 12 -34.24 -22.33 23.43
CA ASN A 12 -32.93 -21.80 22.99
C ASN A 12 -32.96 -21.17 21.58
N SER A 13 -33.86 -21.61 20.68
CA SER A 13 -33.97 -21.03 19.32
C SER A 13 -34.68 -19.68 19.29
N THR A 14 -35.61 -19.44 20.22
CA THR A 14 -36.35 -18.18 20.37
C THR A 14 -35.49 -17.08 21.01
N GLY A 15 -34.62 -17.42 21.97
CA GLY A 15 -33.66 -16.48 22.58
C GLY A 15 -32.60 -15.95 21.61
N SER A 16 -32.09 -16.79 20.70
CA SER A 16 -31.10 -16.38 19.70
C SER A 16 -31.69 -15.50 18.58
N LYS A 17 -32.94 -15.79 18.14
CA LYS A 17 -33.68 -14.91 17.22
C LYS A 17 -34.06 -13.57 17.86
N LYS A 18 -34.42 -13.53 19.15
CA LYS A 18 -34.67 -12.28 19.89
C LYS A 18 -33.39 -11.46 20.09
N LYS A 19 -32.25 -12.09 20.39
CA LYS A 19 -30.95 -11.40 20.47
C LYS A 19 -30.48 -10.88 19.11
N ARG A 20 -30.64 -11.63 18.01
CA ARG A 20 -30.33 -11.14 16.64
C ARG A 20 -31.26 -10.02 16.20
N LYS A 21 -32.58 -10.10 16.48
CA LYS A 21 -33.51 -8.99 16.22
C LYS A 21 -33.20 -7.78 17.09
N SER A 22 -32.83 -7.94 18.36
CA SER A 22 -32.45 -6.85 19.26
C SER A 22 -31.12 -6.19 18.88
N LYS A 23 -30.11 -6.94 18.43
CA LYS A 23 -28.85 -6.39 17.88
C LYS A 23 -29.07 -5.69 16.55
N LYS A 24 -29.88 -6.25 15.66
CA LYS A 24 -30.26 -5.60 14.39
C LYS A 24 -31.05 -4.31 14.66
N ASN A 25 -32.03 -4.33 15.57
CA ASN A 25 -32.79 -3.12 15.95
C ASN A 25 -31.91 -2.08 16.65
N ARG A 26 -30.89 -2.47 17.44
CA ARG A 26 -29.91 -1.52 18.01
C ARG A 26 -28.98 -0.91 16.95
N ASN A 27 -28.51 -1.69 15.97
CA ASN A 27 -27.70 -1.13 14.87
C ASN A 27 -28.53 -0.21 13.97
N THR A 28 -29.79 -0.56 13.68
CA THR A 28 -30.69 0.32 12.91
C THR A 28 -31.07 1.57 13.70
N ASN A 29 -31.23 1.49 15.04
CA ASN A 29 -31.49 2.66 15.87
C ASN A 29 -30.27 3.58 15.99
N CYS A 30 -29.05 3.03 16.03
CA CYS A 30 -27.81 3.80 16.06
C CYS A 30 -27.49 4.44 14.70
N GLN A 31 -27.75 3.75 13.59
CA GLN A 31 -27.68 4.35 12.24
C GLN A 31 -28.74 5.43 12.05
N ASN A 32 -29.97 5.23 12.52
CA ASN A 32 -31.02 6.23 12.45
C ASN A 32 -30.74 7.44 13.36
N GLU A 33 -30.15 7.24 14.54
CA GLU A 33 -29.71 8.32 15.42
C GLU A 33 -28.49 9.06 14.86
N ALA A 34 -27.53 8.37 14.21
CA ALA A 34 -26.39 8.98 13.54
C ALA A 34 -26.82 9.77 12.29
N VAL A 35 -27.75 9.23 11.48
CA VAL A 35 -28.34 9.93 10.35
C VAL A 35 -29.21 11.09 10.82
N ALA A 36 -29.99 10.95 11.90
CA ALA A 36 -30.73 12.05 12.50
C ALA A 36 -29.81 13.11 13.11
N TYR A 37 -28.67 12.73 13.69
CA TYR A 37 -27.64 13.64 14.18
C TYR A 37 -26.95 14.37 13.02
N ILE A 38 -26.60 13.68 11.92
CA ILE A 38 -26.06 14.29 10.70
C ILE A 38 -27.08 15.23 10.05
N LEU A 39 -28.37 14.84 10.00
CA LEU A 39 -29.44 15.67 9.47
C LEU A 39 -29.72 16.89 10.37
N ARG A 40 -29.65 16.74 11.69
CA ARG A 40 -29.82 17.83 12.66
C ARG A 40 -28.59 18.74 12.72
N GLU A 41 -27.38 18.22 12.58
CA GLU A 41 -26.15 19.01 12.45
C GLU A 41 -26.08 19.74 11.10
N SER A 42 -26.63 19.14 10.04
CA SER A 42 -26.78 19.80 8.74
C SER A 42 -27.92 20.84 8.68
N SER A 43 -28.85 20.85 9.65
CA SER A 43 -29.89 21.88 9.79
C SER A 43 -29.53 22.96 10.82
N ASP A 44 -28.90 22.60 11.95
CA ASP A 44 -28.51 23.50 13.04
C ASP A 44 -27.16 24.20 12.76
N GLY A 45 -26.29 23.60 11.94
CA GLY A 45 -25.05 24.21 11.45
C GLY A 45 -25.22 25.26 10.34
N ARG A 46 -26.46 25.49 9.85
CA ARG A 46 -26.73 26.31 8.66
C ARG A 46 -27.33 27.70 8.92
N ILE A 47 -27.36 28.17 10.17
CA ILE A 47 -27.71 29.57 10.49
C ILE A 47 -26.62 30.22 11.36
N LYS A 48 -25.35 30.01 11.00
CA LYS A 48 -24.26 30.89 11.42
C LYS A 48 -23.91 31.77 10.23
N LYS A 49 -24.24 33.06 10.32
CA LYS A 49 -24.00 34.15 9.35
C LYS A 49 -22.64 33.95 8.62
N ARG A 50 -22.63 33.25 7.48
CA ARG A 50 -21.41 32.97 6.68
C ARG A 50 -20.94 34.32 6.12
N SER A 51 -19.79 34.81 6.57
CA SER A 51 -19.21 36.04 6.04
C SER A 51 -18.86 35.85 4.55
N ARG A 52 -18.94 36.90 3.73
CA ARG A 52 -18.52 36.87 2.30
C ARG A 52 -17.12 36.27 2.11
N PHE A 53 -16.24 36.45 3.11
CA PHE A 53 -14.89 35.88 3.14
C PHE A 53 -14.87 34.35 3.16
N SER A 54 -15.80 33.71 3.89
CA SER A 54 -15.91 32.25 3.96
C SER A 54 -16.37 31.62 2.64
N ILE A 55 -17.26 32.29 1.90
CA ILE A 55 -17.78 31.82 0.61
C ILE A 55 -16.74 31.99 -0.50
N CYS A 56 -15.97 33.10 -0.46
CA CYS A 56 -14.86 33.33 -1.39
C CYS A 56 -13.73 32.32 -1.18
N SER A 57 -13.34 32.06 0.07
CA SER A 57 -12.31 31.08 0.45
C SER A 57 -12.65 29.67 -0.04
N GLU A 58 -13.91 29.25 0.05
CA GLU A 58 -14.36 27.92 -0.36
C GLU A 58 -14.35 27.73 -1.89
N LYS A 59 -14.70 28.77 -2.66
CA LYS A 59 -14.57 28.74 -4.13
C LYS A 59 -13.11 28.72 -4.56
N VAL A 60 -12.26 29.54 -3.94
CA VAL A 60 -10.82 29.58 -4.24
C VAL A 60 -10.17 28.22 -3.93
N ALA A 61 -10.49 27.59 -2.79
CA ALA A 61 -10.01 26.26 -2.45
C ALA A 61 -10.41 25.21 -3.50
N TYR A 62 -11.66 25.24 -3.98
CA TYR A 62 -12.13 24.33 -5.03
C TYR A 62 -11.33 24.44 -6.34
N TYR A 63 -11.06 25.66 -6.81
CA TYR A 63 -10.26 25.89 -8.01
C TYR A 63 -8.79 25.51 -7.81
N LEU A 64 -8.22 25.85 -6.65
CA LEU A 64 -6.86 25.45 -6.28
C LEU A 64 -6.71 23.93 -6.30
N ASP A 65 -7.69 23.18 -5.80
CA ASP A 65 -7.67 21.72 -5.81
C ASP A 65 -7.69 21.12 -7.22
N HIS A 66 -8.45 21.70 -8.15
CA HIS A 66 -8.49 21.21 -9.54
C HIS A 66 -7.19 21.51 -10.28
N ILE A 67 -6.66 22.73 -10.11
CA ILE A 67 -5.38 23.14 -10.70
C ILE A 67 -4.24 22.28 -10.14
N ALA A 68 -4.20 22.09 -8.82
CA ALA A 68 -3.22 21.24 -8.16
C ALA A 68 -3.28 19.79 -8.67
N GLY A 69 -4.47 19.22 -8.82
CA GLY A 69 -4.65 17.89 -9.40
C GLY A 69 -4.11 17.78 -10.83
N ALA A 70 -4.41 18.75 -11.70
CA ALA A 70 -3.89 18.78 -13.06
C ALA A 70 -2.35 18.90 -13.08
N LEU A 71 -1.78 19.74 -12.21
CA LEU A 71 -0.33 19.91 -12.07
C LEU A 71 0.36 18.65 -11.56
N VAL A 72 -0.23 17.94 -10.60
CA VAL A 72 0.31 16.65 -10.13
C VAL A 72 0.32 15.64 -11.27
N LEU A 73 -0.76 15.53 -12.05
CA LEU A 73 -0.81 14.62 -13.21
C LEU A 73 0.24 14.98 -14.26
N LEU A 74 0.39 16.26 -14.59
CA LEU A 74 1.43 16.73 -15.51
C LEU A 74 2.83 16.40 -14.99
N ASN A 75 3.12 16.72 -13.73
CA ASN A 75 4.38 16.40 -13.07
C ASN A 75 4.65 14.88 -13.05
N SER A 76 3.59 14.06 -12.94
CA SER A 76 3.70 12.59 -12.96
C SER A 76 4.15 12.07 -14.32
N VAL A 77 3.59 12.61 -15.40
CA VAL A 77 4.00 12.26 -16.77
C VAL A 77 5.45 12.68 -17.02
N LEU A 78 5.84 13.87 -16.54
CA LEU A 78 7.22 14.33 -16.67
C LEU A 78 8.21 13.45 -15.89
N LEU A 79 7.86 13.04 -14.66
CA LEU A 79 8.69 12.12 -13.87
C LEU A 79 8.83 10.75 -14.57
N MET A 80 7.77 10.23 -15.19
CA MET A 80 7.84 8.99 -15.97
C MET A 80 8.75 9.14 -17.19
N LEU A 81 8.65 10.24 -17.93
CA LEU A 81 9.52 10.51 -19.08
C LEU A 81 10.98 10.68 -18.66
N GLN A 82 11.23 11.38 -17.55
CA GLN A 82 12.58 11.51 -17.00
C GLN A 82 13.15 10.14 -16.61
N LEU A 83 12.37 9.28 -15.95
CA LEU A 83 12.81 7.92 -15.58
C LEU A 83 13.16 7.08 -16.81
N GLU A 84 12.36 7.15 -17.88
CA GLU A 84 12.63 6.45 -19.15
C GLU A 84 13.95 6.93 -19.79
N ILE A 85 14.20 8.24 -19.80
CA ILE A 85 15.41 8.83 -20.37
C ILE A 85 16.65 8.46 -19.53
N GLU A 86 16.57 8.63 -18.21
CA GLU A 86 17.64 8.24 -17.27
C GLU A 86 17.95 6.73 -17.39
N GLY A 87 16.92 5.88 -17.50
CA GLY A 87 17.06 4.45 -17.70
C GLY A 87 17.76 4.08 -19.01
N ARG A 88 17.45 4.78 -20.11
CA ARG A 88 18.13 4.59 -21.40
C ARG A 88 19.59 5.01 -21.37
N GLN A 89 19.91 6.08 -20.64
CA GLN A 89 21.30 6.49 -20.44
C GLN A 89 22.08 5.45 -19.61
N LEU A 90 21.49 4.95 -18.52
CA LEU A 90 22.11 3.90 -17.70
C LEU A 90 22.34 2.61 -18.51
N ALA A 91 21.42 2.24 -19.39
CA ALA A 91 21.58 1.09 -20.27
C ALA A 91 22.76 1.24 -21.26
N TRP A 92 23.06 2.47 -21.70
CA TRP A 92 24.26 2.79 -22.48
C TRP A 92 25.53 2.63 -21.64
N GLU A 93 25.54 3.14 -20.41
CA GLU A 93 26.67 3.02 -19.48
C GLU A 93 27.01 1.55 -19.14
N LEU A 94 25.98 0.69 -19.07
CA LEU A 94 26.13 -0.74 -18.86
C LEU A 94 26.48 -1.53 -20.14
N GLY A 95 26.56 -0.89 -21.30
CA GLY A 95 26.88 -1.53 -22.57
C GLY A 95 25.77 -2.43 -23.14
N VAL A 96 24.52 -2.29 -22.67
CA VAL A 96 23.38 -3.12 -23.09
C VAL A 96 22.84 -2.70 -24.46
N HIS A 97 22.92 -1.42 -24.82
CA HIS A 97 22.52 -0.89 -26.14
C HIS A 97 23.71 -0.24 -26.87
N PRO A 98 23.95 -0.55 -28.16
CA PRO A 98 25.08 -0.01 -28.93
C PRO A 98 24.84 1.37 -29.55
N THR A 99 23.64 1.95 -29.41
CA THR A 99 23.30 3.27 -29.99
C THR A 99 23.17 4.33 -28.91
N ARG A 100 24.09 5.31 -28.88
CA ARG A 100 23.99 6.50 -28.02
C ARG A 100 22.84 7.39 -28.51
N GLN A 101 21.80 7.55 -27.71
CA GLN A 101 20.77 8.57 -27.93
C GLN A 101 21.21 9.87 -27.25
N ASN A 102 21.19 10.99 -27.97
CA ASN A 102 21.64 12.30 -27.47
C ASN A 102 20.56 12.93 -26.57
N PHE A 103 20.44 12.46 -25.33
CA PHE A 103 19.53 13.04 -24.32
C PHE A 103 20.22 14.04 -23.37
N ASP A 104 21.52 14.28 -23.56
CA ASP A 104 22.35 15.15 -22.71
C ASP A 104 21.77 16.58 -22.56
N SER A 105 21.05 17.06 -23.58
CA SER A 105 20.40 18.38 -23.55
C SER A 105 19.02 18.39 -22.88
N LEU A 106 18.35 17.24 -22.75
CA LEU A 106 16.99 17.15 -22.19
C LEU A 106 17.00 16.99 -20.67
N LEU A 107 17.98 16.28 -20.11
CA LEU A 107 18.05 16.01 -18.66
C LEU A 107 18.12 17.29 -17.80
N PRO A 108 18.92 18.32 -18.15
CA PRO A 108 18.91 19.58 -17.39
C PRO A 108 17.56 20.29 -17.44
N ILE A 109 16.83 20.17 -18.57
CA ILE A 109 15.50 20.77 -18.73
C ILE A 109 14.51 20.11 -17.75
N PHE A 110 14.51 18.77 -17.66
CA PHE A 110 13.67 18.05 -16.71
C PHE A 110 13.99 18.41 -15.25
N GLN A 111 15.27 18.57 -14.89
CA GLN A 111 15.68 18.99 -13.55
C GLN A 111 15.18 20.40 -13.19
N VAL A 112 15.23 21.34 -14.14
CA VAL A 112 14.67 22.68 -13.95
C VAL A 112 13.15 22.61 -13.81
N MET A 113 12.47 21.82 -14.64
CA MET A 113 11.01 21.64 -14.53
C MET A 113 10.61 21.05 -13.17
N ASP A 114 11.30 20.01 -12.70
CA ASP A 114 11.09 19.42 -11.37
C ASP A 114 11.21 20.47 -10.26
N SER A 115 12.23 21.32 -10.34
CA SER A 115 12.45 22.41 -9.40
C SER A 115 11.27 23.40 -9.41
N VAL A 116 10.79 23.78 -10.61
CA VAL A 116 9.62 24.66 -10.79
C VAL A 116 8.38 24.05 -10.14
N PHE A 117 8.11 22.76 -10.34
CA PHE A 117 6.95 22.09 -9.71
C PHE A 117 7.05 22.09 -8.18
N VAL A 118 8.23 21.88 -7.60
CA VAL A 118 8.42 21.96 -6.14
C VAL A 118 8.05 23.35 -5.62
N PHE A 119 8.46 24.42 -6.31
CA PHE A 119 8.09 25.79 -5.92
C PHE A 119 6.59 26.08 -6.09
N ILE A 120 5.97 25.58 -7.16
CA ILE A 120 4.51 25.71 -7.36
C ILE A 120 3.75 25.01 -6.22
N PHE A 121 4.14 23.78 -5.85
CA PHE A 121 3.51 23.06 -4.75
C PHE A 121 3.78 23.69 -3.38
N LEU A 122 4.93 24.33 -3.20
CA LEU A 122 5.21 25.12 -1.99
C LEU A 122 4.28 26.33 -1.91
N ALA A 123 4.12 27.07 -3.00
CA ALA A 123 3.22 28.23 -3.06
C ALA A 123 1.77 27.81 -2.78
N GLU A 124 1.30 26.72 -3.41
CA GLU A 124 -0.01 26.14 -3.16
C GLU A 124 -0.22 25.79 -1.68
N LEU A 125 0.76 25.10 -1.07
CA LEU A 125 0.72 24.70 0.35
C LEU A 125 0.62 25.93 1.27
N LEU A 126 1.42 26.97 1.01
CA LEU A 126 1.38 28.21 1.79
C LEU A 126 0.01 28.88 1.69
N ILE A 127 -0.55 28.99 0.47
CA ILE A 127 -1.90 29.55 0.25
C ILE A 127 -2.94 28.77 1.06
N ARG A 128 -2.90 27.43 1.05
CA ARG A 128 -3.82 26.60 1.85
C ARG A 128 -3.68 26.83 3.35
N ILE A 129 -2.44 26.91 3.86
CA ILE A 129 -2.19 27.21 5.28
C ILE A 129 -2.80 28.56 5.68
N PHE A 130 -2.64 29.60 4.84
CA PHE A 130 -3.23 30.92 5.10
C PHE A 130 -4.77 30.92 5.08
N LEU A 131 -5.39 30.16 4.18
CA LEU A 131 -6.85 30.08 4.04
C LEU A 131 -7.51 29.22 5.13
N GLU A 132 -6.93 28.06 5.47
CA GLU A 132 -7.55 27.05 6.32
C GLU A 132 -7.18 27.16 7.81
N LYS A 133 -6.02 27.75 8.13
CA LYS A 133 -5.53 27.95 9.50
C LYS A 133 -5.64 26.68 10.36
N TRP A 134 -6.43 26.71 11.43
CA TRP A 134 -6.64 25.59 12.36
C TRP A 134 -7.31 24.35 11.73
N LYS A 135 -8.01 24.49 10.60
CA LYS A 135 -8.57 23.34 9.89
C LYS A 135 -7.48 22.52 9.19
N PHE A 136 -6.40 23.18 8.77
CA PHE A 136 -5.29 22.54 8.09
C PHE A 136 -4.67 21.41 8.94
N VAL A 137 -4.45 21.68 10.23
CA VAL A 137 -3.80 20.80 11.21
C VAL A 137 -4.66 19.57 11.59
N LYS A 138 -5.95 19.56 11.25
CA LYS A 138 -6.85 18.42 11.54
C LYS A 138 -6.93 17.40 10.40
N ASP A 139 -6.51 17.75 9.20
CA ASP A 139 -6.63 16.87 8.03
C ASP A 139 -5.31 16.11 7.77
N ILE A 140 -5.39 14.77 7.77
CA ILE A 140 -4.26 13.88 7.45
C ILE A 140 -3.73 14.16 6.03
N ALA A 141 -4.60 14.51 5.09
CA ALA A 141 -4.20 14.80 3.72
C ALA A 141 -3.26 16.01 3.63
N ASN A 142 -3.47 17.02 4.49
CA ASN A 142 -2.65 18.21 4.58
C ASN A 142 -1.26 17.92 5.17
N TYR A 143 -1.16 16.97 6.11
CA TYR A 143 0.15 16.51 6.61
C TYR A 143 0.95 15.76 5.53
N LEU A 144 0.29 14.88 4.77
CA LEU A 144 0.93 14.22 3.63
C LEU A 144 1.42 15.25 2.61
N ASP A 145 0.64 16.31 2.38
CA ASP A 145 1.09 17.39 1.50
C ASP A 145 2.28 18.13 2.04
N PHE A 146 2.28 18.48 3.32
CA PHE A 146 3.43 19.10 3.96
C PHE A 146 4.71 18.24 3.83
N ILE A 147 4.63 16.94 4.14
CA ILE A 147 5.77 16.01 4.06
C ILE A 147 6.30 15.92 2.62
N LEU A 148 5.41 15.84 1.63
CA LEU A 148 5.80 15.73 0.23
C LEU A 148 6.46 16.99 -0.33
N VAL A 149 6.02 18.19 0.09
CA VAL A 149 6.71 19.45 -0.25
C VAL A 149 8.05 19.55 0.46
N ALA A 150 8.10 19.22 1.76
CA ALA A 150 9.32 19.25 2.55
C ALA A 150 10.39 18.31 1.96
N GLY A 151 10.01 17.07 1.61
CA GLY A 151 10.91 16.13 0.94
C GLY A 151 11.44 16.64 -0.41
N GLY A 152 10.62 17.40 -1.16
CA GLY A 152 11.05 18.05 -2.39
C GLY A 152 12.05 19.18 -2.19
N LEU A 153 11.90 19.96 -1.12
CA LEU A 153 12.86 21.00 -0.76
C LEU A 153 14.19 20.39 -0.30
N VAL A 154 14.13 19.30 0.48
CA VAL A 154 15.35 18.56 0.89
C VAL A 154 16.08 18.03 -0.34
N ASP A 155 15.37 17.38 -1.25
CA ASP A 155 15.90 16.85 -2.51
C ASP A 155 16.52 17.96 -3.40
N LEU A 156 15.85 19.11 -3.52
CA LEU A 156 16.40 20.27 -4.22
C LEU A 156 17.67 20.80 -3.53
N SER A 157 17.66 20.91 -2.20
CA SER A 157 18.80 21.40 -1.43
C SER A 157 20.02 20.49 -1.54
N LEU A 158 19.81 19.16 -1.57
CA LEU A 158 20.88 18.18 -1.77
C LEU A 158 21.43 18.20 -3.19
N THR A 159 20.57 18.43 -4.18
CA THR A 159 21.00 18.52 -5.59
C THR A 159 21.80 19.79 -5.87
N MET A 160 21.46 20.89 -5.19
CA MET A 160 22.10 22.20 -5.35
C MET A 160 23.26 22.44 -4.37
N ALA A 161 23.43 21.59 -3.36
CA ALA A 161 24.51 21.72 -2.39
C ALA A 161 25.86 21.60 -3.12
N PRO A 162 26.77 22.59 -3.00
CA PRO A 162 28.10 22.48 -3.56
C PRO A 162 28.77 21.25 -2.96
N SER A 163 29.24 20.34 -3.81
CA SER A 163 29.91 19.12 -3.39
C SER A 163 31.13 19.50 -2.55
N ALA A 164 31.04 19.36 -1.23
CA ALA A 164 32.17 19.52 -0.35
C ALA A 164 33.13 18.36 -0.63
N ALA A 165 34.20 18.67 -1.38
CA ALA A 165 35.31 17.80 -1.76
C ALA A 165 34.99 16.56 -2.63
N PRO A 166 35.74 16.34 -3.73
CA PRO A 166 35.65 15.13 -4.53
C PRO A 166 36.33 13.98 -3.76
N GLY A 167 35.60 13.31 -2.87
CA GLY A 167 36.12 12.15 -2.15
C GLY A 167 35.27 11.64 -0.98
N ASP A 168 34.39 12.48 -0.41
CA ASP A 168 33.71 12.18 0.85
C ASP A 168 32.17 12.06 0.72
N GLN A 169 31.67 11.73 -0.49
CA GLN A 169 30.26 11.36 -0.64
C GLN A 169 30.05 9.98 -0.02
N ASP A 170 29.69 9.98 1.27
CA ASP A 170 29.28 8.78 1.98
C ASP A 170 28.25 8.00 1.16
N MET A 171 28.43 6.68 1.01
CA MET A 171 27.45 5.79 0.35
C MET A 171 26.03 5.95 0.89
N VAL A 172 25.91 6.43 2.14
CA VAL A 172 24.64 6.78 2.79
C VAL A 172 23.97 7.96 2.09
N THR A 173 24.70 9.01 1.72
CA THR A 173 24.17 10.19 1.01
C THR A 173 23.64 9.82 -0.38
N LEU A 174 24.37 8.99 -1.15
CA LEU A 174 23.93 8.50 -2.46
C LEU A 174 22.66 7.64 -2.37
N ARG A 175 22.57 6.76 -1.36
CA ARG A 175 21.36 5.97 -1.09
C ARG A 175 20.18 6.84 -0.67
N PHE A 176 20.42 7.87 0.13
CA PHE A 176 19.39 8.80 0.59
C PHE A 176 18.82 9.63 -0.57
N VAL A 177 19.68 10.16 -1.44
CA VAL A 177 19.26 10.88 -2.66
C VAL A 177 18.44 9.96 -3.57
N SER A 178 18.87 8.71 -3.75
CA SER A 178 18.11 7.72 -4.54
C SER A 178 16.73 7.43 -3.94
N ALA A 179 16.63 7.33 -2.61
CA ALA A 179 15.35 7.17 -1.92
C ALA A 179 14.46 8.42 -2.09
N LEU A 180 15.02 9.63 -1.98
CA LEU A 180 14.29 10.89 -2.22
C LEU A 180 13.73 11.01 -3.64
N LYS A 181 14.48 10.53 -4.64
CA LYS A 181 13.97 10.40 -6.01
C LYS A 181 12.73 9.49 -6.06
N ALA A 182 12.74 8.36 -5.35
CA ALA A 182 11.57 7.48 -5.25
C ALA A 182 10.38 8.15 -4.51
N PHE A 183 10.64 9.00 -3.52
CA PHE A 183 9.60 9.78 -2.84
C PHE A 183 8.85 10.73 -3.79
N ARG A 184 9.45 11.18 -4.90
CA ARG A 184 8.76 12.00 -5.91
C ARG A 184 7.55 11.27 -6.50
N ALA A 185 7.62 9.95 -6.68
CA ALA A 185 6.52 9.14 -7.20
C ALA A 185 5.32 9.11 -6.23
N ILE A 186 5.55 9.22 -4.92
CA ILE A 186 4.47 9.26 -3.92
C ILE A 186 3.58 10.49 -4.11
N ARG A 187 4.07 11.57 -4.72
CA ARG A 187 3.25 12.74 -5.05
C ARG A 187 2.07 12.41 -5.98
N MET A 188 2.15 11.34 -6.78
CA MET A 188 1.03 10.85 -7.60
C MET A 188 -0.19 10.50 -6.74
N VAL A 189 0.01 10.05 -5.50
CA VAL A 189 -1.05 9.74 -4.55
C VAL A 189 -1.89 10.99 -4.20
N ARG A 190 -1.33 12.20 -4.36
CA ARG A 190 -2.11 13.44 -4.21
C ARG A 190 -3.28 13.49 -5.19
N SER A 191 -3.12 13.01 -6.42
CA SER A 191 -4.19 13.01 -7.42
C SER A 191 -5.44 12.26 -6.94
N PHE A 192 -5.27 11.30 -6.03
CA PHE A 192 -6.35 10.46 -5.52
C PHE A 192 -7.35 11.22 -4.67
N ARG A 193 -6.96 12.35 -4.08
CA ARG A 193 -7.87 13.14 -3.25
C ARG A 193 -8.76 14.06 -4.06
N PHE A 194 -8.33 14.51 -5.24
CA PHE A 194 -9.06 15.50 -6.02
C PHE A 194 -10.25 14.90 -6.78
N SER A 195 -10.16 13.63 -7.16
CA SER A 195 -11.30 12.90 -7.74
C SER A 195 -12.29 12.47 -6.64
N PRO A 196 -13.55 12.93 -6.68
CA PRO A 196 -14.56 12.49 -5.72
C PRO A 196 -14.81 10.99 -5.78
N GLY A 197 -14.72 10.37 -6.96
CA GLY A 197 -14.84 8.92 -7.12
C GLY A 197 -13.69 8.16 -6.48
N LEU A 198 -12.45 8.65 -6.65
CA LEU A 198 -11.27 8.00 -6.08
C LEU A 198 -11.19 8.19 -4.56
N ARG A 199 -11.63 9.35 -4.05
CA ARG A 199 -11.78 9.60 -2.61
C ARG A 199 -12.78 8.63 -1.98
N MET A 200 -13.89 8.35 -2.65
CA MET A 200 -14.88 7.37 -2.19
C MET A 200 -14.27 5.96 -2.14
N LEU A 201 -13.51 5.58 -3.18
CA LEU A 201 -12.81 4.30 -3.22
C LEU A 201 -11.78 4.18 -2.08
N VAL A 202 -10.96 5.21 -1.85
CA VAL A 202 -9.98 5.22 -0.76
C VAL A 202 -10.64 5.12 0.60
N LYS A 203 -11.77 5.82 0.82
CA LYS A 203 -12.54 5.70 2.06
C LYS A 203 -13.08 4.29 2.25
N ALA A 204 -13.66 3.69 1.21
CA ALA A 204 -14.12 2.30 1.26
C ALA A 204 -12.96 1.33 1.58
N CYS A 205 -11.79 1.54 0.97
CA CYS A 205 -10.59 0.79 1.31
C CYS A 205 -10.20 1.00 2.78
N GLN A 206 -10.20 2.24 3.28
CA GLN A 206 -9.83 2.54 4.67
C GLN A 206 -10.74 1.86 5.70
N CYS A 207 -12.03 1.72 5.41
CA CYS A 207 -12.94 1.04 6.33
C CYS A 207 -12.67 -0.47 6.42
N CYS A 208 -12.35 -1.12 5.29
CA CYS A 208 -12.06 -2.56 5.26
C CYS A 208 -10.61 -2.93 5.66
N LEU A 209 -9.68 -1.96 5.65
CA LEU A 209 -8.26 -2.19 5.98
C LEU A 209 -8.02 -2.84 7.35
N PRO A 210 -8.67 -2.43 8.47
CA PRO A 210 -8.44 -3.06 9.77
C PRO A 210 -8.79 -4.55 9.79
N SER A 211 -9.93 -4.92 9.20
CA SER A 211 -10.35 -6.34 9.11
C SER A 211 -9.41 -7.16 8.22
N LEU A 212 -9.01 -6.57 7.08
CA LEU A 212 -8.04 -7.18 6.18
C LEU A 212 -6.68 -7.35 6.87
N CYS A 213 -6.23 -6.37 7.65
CA CYS A 213 -4.94 -6.41 8.34
C CYS A 213 -4.83 -7.60 9.30
N TRP A 214 -5.86 -7.85 10.11
CA TRP A 214 -5.89 -9.02 11.01
C TRP A 214 -5.87 -10.35 10.25
N SER A 215 -6.61 -10.42 9.15
CA SER A 215 -6.64 -11.59 8.28
C SER A 215 -5.29 -11.85 7.61
N MET A 216 -4.63 -10.80 7.13
CA MET A 216 -3.29 -10.85 6.54
C MET A 216 -2.23 -11.19 7.57
N LEU A 217 -2.37 -10.71 8.80
CA LEU A 217 -1.47 -11.07 9.91
C LEU A 217 -1.55 -12.56 10.23
N LEU A 218 -2.77 -13.12 10.30
CA LEU A 218 -2.96 -14.55 10.49
C LEU A 218 -2.32 -15.36 9.35
N LEU A 219 -2.52 -14.94 8.10
CA LEU A 219 -1.88 -15.55 6.94
C LEU A 219 -0.35 -15.46 7.02
N ALA A 220 0.19 -14.33 7.45
CA ALA A 220 1.62 -14.14 7.65
C ALA A 220 2.20 -15.11 8.70
N VAL A 221 1.47 -15.38 9.79
CA VAL A 221 1.89 -16.38 10.79
C VAL A 221 2.00 -17.76 10.15
N PHE A 222 1.01 -18.20 9.35
CA PHE A 222 1.09 -19.49 8.65
C PHE A 222 2.23 -19.54 7.63
N MET A 223 2.49 -18.46 6.90
CA MET A 223 3.64 -18.36 6.00
C MET A 223 4.96 -18.47 6.76
N CYS A 224 5.10 -17.78 7.89
CA CYS A 224 6.29 -17.87 8.75
C CYS A 224 6.51 -19.29 9.31
N MET A 225 5.44 -19.95 9.77
CA MET A 225 5.52 -21.35 10.21
C MET A 225 6.00 -22.26 9.09
N GLY A 226 5.41 -22.14 7.90
CA GLY A 226 5.85 -22.90 6.72
C GLY A 226 7.30 -22.62 6.35
N ALA A 227 7.73 -21.35 6.44
CA ALA A 227 9.08 -20.92 6.10
C ALA A 227 10.10 -21.54 7.05
N LEU A 228 9.80 -21.58 8.35
CA LEU A 228 10.65 -22.22 9.35
C LEU A 228 10.70 -23.73 9.16
N ILE A 229 9.55 -24.39 8.88
CA ILE A 229 9.52 -25.84 8.67
C ILE A 229 10.38 -26.21 7.45
N LEU A 230 10.10 -25.64 6.28
CA LEU A 230 10.86 -25.93 5.06
C LEU A 230 12.33 -25.48 5.18
N GLY A 231 12.54 -24.28 5.72
CA GLY A 231 13.87 -23.71 5.88
C GLY A 231 14.79 -24.56 6.76
N ASN A 232 14.25 -25.25 7.78
CA ASN A 232 15.02 -26.20 8.58
C ASN A 232 15.17 -27.57 7.90
N LEU A 233 14.08 -28.13 7.35
CA LEU A 233 14.09 -29.45 6.71
C LEU A 233 15.00 -29.50 5.46
N LEU A 234 15.17 -28.38 4.76
CA LEU A 234 16.02 -28.29 3.57
C LEU A 234 17.50 -28.02 3.90
N GLN A 235 17.86 -27.69 5.15
CA GLN A 235 19.27 -27.46 5.51
C GLN A 235 20.12 -28.71 5.30
N ASP A 236 19.59 -29.90 5.61
CA ASP A 236 20.33 -31.15 5.48
C ASP A 236 20.70 -31.41 4.01
N PHE A 237 19.77 -31.18 3.08
CA PHE A 237 20.04 -31.26 1.65
C PHE A 237 21.06 -30.20 1.18
N ILE A 238 21.00 -28.98 1.71
CA ILE A 238 21.95 -27.91 1.36
C ILE A 238 23.36 -28.25 1.85
N ARG A 239 23.50 -28.92 2.99
CA ARG A 239 24.79 -29.29 3.59
C ARG A 239 25.39 -30.56 2.99
N ASP A 240 24.57 -31.42 2.39
CA ASP A 240 25.02 -32.67 1.78
C ASP A 240 25.96 -32.42 0.58
N GLU A 241 27.25 -32.70 0.77
CA GLU A 241 28.28 -32.54 -0.26
C GLU A 241 28.19 -33.57 -1.39
N SER A 242 27.41 -34.65 -1.21
CA SER A 242 27.20 -35.64 -2.27
C SER A 242 26.26 -35.15 -3.38
N LYS A 243 25.51 -34.07 -3.15
CA LYS A 243 24.57 -33.48 -4.10
C LYS A 243 25.24 -32.44 -5.00
N SER A 244 24.69 -32.27 -6.20
CA SER A 244 25.15 -31.25 -7.15
C SER A 244 25.16 -29.85 -6.53
N MET A 245 26.25 -29.11 -6.75
CA MET A 245 26.40 -27.73 -6.26
C MET A 245 25.28 -26.83 -6.79
N ASP A 246 24.86 -27.01 -8.04
CA ASP A 246 23.80 -26.21 -8.67
C ASP A 246 22.45 -26.40 -7.97
N ASP A 247 22.14 -27.63 -7.56
CA ASP A 247 20.89 -27.94 -6.85
C ASP A 247 20.91 -27.37 -5.44
N ARG A 248 22.05 -27.50 -4.73
CA ARG A 248 22.24 -26.92 -3.40
C ARG A 248 22.12 -25.40 -3.43
N LEU A 249 22.73 -24.73 -4.41
CA LEU A 249 22.62 -23.30 -4.62
C LEU A 249 21.19 -22.88 -4.98
N TRP A 250 20.50 -23.65 -5.82
CA TRP A 250 19.12 -23.39 -6.18
C TRP A 250 18.21 -23.41 -4.94
N VAL A 251 18.32 -24.46 -4.11
CA VAL A 251 17.54 -24.62 -2.88
C VAL A 251 17.91 -23.53 -1.87
N TRP A 252 19.19 -23.22 -1.71
CA TRP A 252 19.64 -22.15 -0.81
C TRP A 252 19.14 -20.75 -1.23
N ASN A 253 19.05 -20.48 -2.53
CA ASN A 253 18.51 -19.22 -3.05
C ASN A 253 17.02 -19.02 -2.77
N ARG A 254 16.23 -20.10 -2.58
CA ARG A 254 14.80 -20.01 -2.23
C ARG A 254 14.52 -20.26 -0.76
N TYR A 255 15.15 -21.23 -0.13
CA TYR A 255 14.80 -21.72 1.21
C TYR A 255 15.94 -21.62 2.23
N GLY A 256 17.14 -21.17 1.81
CA GLY A 256 18.34 -21.21 2.65
C GLY A 256 18.30 -20.29 3.87
N THR A 257 17.52 -19.22 3.83
CA THR A 257 17.33 -18.28 4.95
C THR A 257 15.85 -18.04 5.20
N THR A 258 15.49 -17.59 6.42
CA THR A 258 14.09 -17.33 6.79
C THR A 258 13.39 -16.33 5.85
N TYR A 259 14.06 -15.24 5.46
CA TYR A 259 13.45 -14.25 4.57
C TYR A 259 13.23 -14.78 3.16
N ARG A 260 14.15 -15.63 2.66
CA ARG A 260 14.02 -16.26 1.34
C ARG A 260 12.86 -17.26 1.35
N ALA A 261 12.84 -18.15 2.35
CA ALA A 261 11.78 -19.15 2.50
C ALA A 261 10.40 -18.48 2.66
N LEU A 262 10.33 -17.39 3.43
CA LEU A 262 9.12 -16.59 3.59
C LEU A 262 8.69 -15.95 2.26
N TYR A 263 9.62 -15.36 1.50
CA TYR A 263 9.33 -14.78 0.18
C TYR A 263 8.88 -15.85 -0.83
N THR A 264 9.50 -17.01 -0.85
CA THR A 264 9.07 -18.12 -1.71
C THR A 264 7.67 -18.63 -1.34
N LEU A 265 7.33 -18.71 -0.06
CA LEU A 265 5.96 -19.05 0.36
C LEU A 265 4.96 -17.94 0.04
N TYR A 266 5.39 -16.67 0.09
CA TYR A 266 4.59 -15.55 -0.38
C TYR A 266 4.29 -15.66 -1.90
N GLU A 267 5.29 -15.99 -2.74
CA GLU A 267 5.09 -16.25 -4.17
C GLU A 267 4.15 -17.42 -4.43
N ILE A 268 4.31 -18.52 -3.68
CA ILE A 268 3.42 -19.69 -3.74
C ILE A 268 1.98 -19.27 -3.40
N THR A 269 1.80 -18.42 -2.39
CA THR A 269 0.49 -18.03 -1.86
C THR A 269 -0.24 -17.05 -2.75
N PHE A 270 0.41 -15.96 -3.16
CA PHE A 270 -0.24 -14.87 -3.89
C PHE A 270 -0.09 -14.95 -5.40
N ALA A 271 1.06 -15.38 -5.91
CA ALA A 271 1.32 -15.45 -7.35
C ALA A 271 0.93 -16.81 -7.95
N GLY A 272 0.62 -17.82 -7.12
CA GLY A 272 0.32 -19.17 -7.58
C GLY A 272 1.51 -19.85 -8.25
N ASN A 273 2.74 -19.36 -8.03
CA ASN A 273 3.97 -19.87 -8.66
C ASN A 273 4.50 -21.14 -7.96
N TRP A 274 3.60 -21.97 -7.44
CA TRP A 274 3.96 -23.22 -6.78
C TRP A 274 4.55 -24.28 -7.71
N PRO A 275 4.20 -24.41 -9.02
CA PRO A 275 4.84 -25.42 -9.85
C PRO A 275 6.35 -25.21 -9.98
N THR A 276 6.79 -23.96 -10.12
CA THR A 276 8.20 -23.57 -10.25
C THR A 276 8.99 -23.78 -8.97
N ASN A 277 8.35 -23.54 -7.82
CA ASN A 277 9.02 -23.61 -6.52
C ASN A 277 8.93 -25.02 -5.87
N VAL A 278 7.89 -25.80 -6.18
CA VAL A 278 7.62 -27.11 -5.56
C VAL A 278 8.20 -28.27 -6.38
N ARG A 279 8.03 -28.29 -7.71
CA ARG A 279 8.47 -29.43 -8.54
C ARG A 279 9.96 -29.74 -8.37
N PRO A 280 10.88 -28.76 -8.40
CA PRO A 280 12.30 -29.04 -8.20
C PRO A 280 12.61 -29.64 -6.82
N ILE A 281 11.85 -29.29 -5.77
CA ILE A 281 12.00 -29.89 -4.44
C ILE A 281 11.56 -31.35 -4.45
N LEU A 282 10.44 -31.66 -5.09
CA LEU A 282 9.92 -33.04 -5.17
C LEU A 282 10.82 -33.96 -6.00
N GLU A 283 11.39 -33.43 -7.09
CA GLU A 283 12.22 -34.19 -8.03
C GLU A 283 13.68 -34.31 -7.56
N ARG A 284 14.26 -33.25 -6.98
CA ARG A 284 15.70 -33.19 -6.67
C ARG A 284 16.03 -33.47 -5.21
N VAL A 285 15.12 -33.18 -4.28
CA VAL A 285 15.35 -33.35 -2.82
C VAL A 285 14.69 -34.62 -2.31
N SER A 286 13.36 -34.64 -2.29
CA SER A 286 12.58 -35.79 -1.82
C SER A 286 11.10 -35.63 -2.16
N GLN A 287 10.47 -36.74 -2.54
CA GLN A 287 9.03 -36.79 -2.80
C GLN A 287 8.18 -36.62 -1.52
N SER A 288 8.74 -36.83 -0.32
CA SER A 288 8.00 -36.72 0.95
C SER A 288 7.47 -35.30 1.21
N PHE A 289 8.13 -34.27 0.66
CA PHE A 289 7.67 -32.89 0.75
C PHE A 289 6.32 -32.64 0.05
N VAL A 290 5.82 -33.58 -0.76
CA VAL A 290 4.51 -33.47 -1.41
C VAL A 290 3.39 -33.31 -0.39
N ILE A 291 3.49 -33.96 0.77
CA ILE A 291 2.48 -33.90 1.83
C ILE A 291 2.38 -32.48 2.38
N PHE A 292 3.53 -31.87 2.69
CA PHE A 292 3.59 -30.49 3.18
C PHE A 292 2.99 -29.52 2.14
N TYR A 293 3.46 -29.56 0.90
CA TYR A 293 3.00 -28.62 -0.13
C TYR A 293 1.54 -28.82 -0.52
N PHE A 294 1.08 -30.07 -0.59
CA PHE A 294 -0.33 -30.37 -0.87
C PHE A 294 -1.26 -29.81 0.21
N LEU A 295 -0.92 -30.04 1.49
CA LEU A 295 -1.68 -29.49 2.62
C LEU A 295 -1.62 -27.97 2.63
N TYR A 296 -0.43 -27.40 2.45
CA TYR A 296 -0.25 -25.95 2.42
C TYR A 296 -1.06 -25.29 1.30
N ILE A 297 -0.98 -25.81 0.07
CA ILE A 297 -1.71 -25.26 -1.08
C ILE A 297 -3.22 -25.38 -0.86
N THR A 298 -3.70 -26.54 -0.39
CA THR A 298 -5.14 -26.75 -0.19
C THR A 298 -5.71 -25.88 0.93
N ILE A 299 -5.02 -25.82 2.07
CA ILE A 299 -5.51 -25.10 3.25
C ILE A 299 -5.24 -23.60 3.11
N ILE A 300 -4.00 -23.20 2.83
CA ILE A 300 -3.62 -21.79 2.83
C ILE A 300 -4.04 -21.12 1.52
N VAL A 301 -3.63 -21.67 0.38
CA VAL A 301 -3.83 -21.00 -0.92
C VAL A 301 -5.28 -21.11 -1.37
N PHE A 302 -5.93 -22.27 -1.26
CA PHE A 302 -7.32 -22.43 -1.65
C PHE A 302 -8.31 -22.01 -0.56
N ALA A 303 -8.21 -22.53 0.66
CA ALA A 303 -9.24 -22.26 1.67
C ALA A 303 -9.07 -20.87 2.33
N VAL A 304 -7.90 -20.57 2.90
CA VAL A 304 -7.69 -19.34 3.67
C VAL A 304 -7.82 -18.10 2.79
N ILE A 305 -7.18 -18.04 1.61
CA ILE A 305 -7.33 -16.86 0.72
C ILE A 305 -8.80 -16.61 0.37
N ARG A 306 -9.57 -17.66 0.06
CA ARG A 306 -11.00 -17.53 -0.26
C ARG A 306 -11.82 -17.05 0.94
N VAL A 307 -11.51 -17.52 2.14
CA VAL A 307 -12.13 -17.05 3.38
C VAL A 307 -11.81 -15.57 3.62
N ILE A 308 -10.55 -15.15 3.44
CA ILE A 308 -10.14 -13.74 3.58
C ILE A 308 -10.89 -12.87 2.56
N SER A 309 -10.96 -13.28 1.29
CA SER A 309 -11.73 -12.57 0.27
C SER A 309 -13.22 -12.49 0.61
N ALA A 310 -13.79 -13.55 1.18
CA ALA A 310 -15.19 -13.57 1.60
C ALA A 310 -15.47 -12.65 2.79
N ILE A 311 -14.58 -12.63 3.79
CA ILE A 311 -14.67 -11.71 4.94
C ILE A 311 -14.56 -10.28 4.45
N PHE A 312 -13.58 -9.99 3.61
CA PHE A 312 -13.39 -8.67 3.01
C PHE A 312 -14.64 -8.22 2.26
N LEU A 313 -15.19 -9.06 1.38
CA LEU A 313 -16.39 -8.74 0.62
C LEU A 313 -17.59 -8.51 1.54
N LYS A 314 -17.76 -9.34 2.56
CA LYS A 314 -18.82 -9.19 3.54
C LYS A 314 -18.72 -7.86 4.28
N ASP A 315 -17.54 -7.51 4.77
CA ASP A 315 -17.32 -6.27 5.50
C ASP A 315 -17.58 -5.04 4.61
N THR A 316 -17.26 -5.12 3.31
CA THR A 316 -17.59 -4.04 2.35
C THR A 316 -19.07 -3.93 1.98
N LEU A 317 -19.86 -4.99 2.17
CA LEU A 317 -21.31 -4.99 1.87
C LEU A 317 -22.17 -4.66 3.10
N ASP A 318 -21.65 -4.89 4.30
CA ASP A 318 -22.35 -4.67 5.56
C ASP A 318 -22.24 -3.20 6.06
N GLU A 319 -21.38 -2.37 5.43
CA GLU A 319 -21.23 -0.92 5.67
C GLU A 319 -22.00 -0.04 4.67
#